data_AF-A0A2V7QIJ0-F1
#
_entry.id   AF-A0A2V7QIJ0-F1
#
_cell.length_a   1.000
_cell.length_b   1.000
_cell.length_c   1.000
_cell.angle_alpha   90.00
_cell.angle_beta   90.00
_cell.angle_gamma   90.00
#
_symmetry.space_group_name_H-M   'P 1'
#
loop_
_entity.id
_entity.type
_entity.pdbx_description
1 polymer ?
#
loop_
_entity_poly.entity_id
_entity_poly.type
_entity_poly.pdbx_seq_one_letter_code
_entity_poly.pdbx_strand_id
1 'polypeptide(L)'
;MTTLTSEQTPPPAPAGPVRPARWILPKAPDEDAVRALVEALSLPEIVCRLLLIRGFVTAEDAKLFLRPKLDKLHDPLSFLSMDKAVERLARAVREQELVFIHGDYDVDGICSTTILTRVIRVLGGKATPFIPRRIEDGYDLSDAGVDAAIAAGAKVVVTCDCGTAAVSPVARLCRVGIDVIVTDHHLPSGDLPDCLSILNPKRNGCGYPDKDLAAVGVTFKLALALARALGANENFIWAMLDLVALATIADVAPLRGENRVFVRYGLRMLAETRNIGMRALLRAAGLDRRQLTAGRIGFILAPRLNAAGRLGHAIRGVELLLTENEHEANTIARDLEELNHRRQE
;
A
#
# COMPACT_ATOMS: atom_id res chain seq x y z
N MET A 1 -56.55 11.99 15.98
CA MET A 1 -55.48 11.50 16.89
C MET A 1 -55.11 10.10 16.44
N THR A 2 -54.09 10.01 15.60
CA THR A 2 -53.62 8.75 15.02
C THR A 2 -52.42 8.31 15.87
N THR A 3 -52.60 7.29 16.69
CA THR A 3 -51.55 6.75 17.55
C THR A 3 -50.57 5.95 16.71
N LEU A 4 -49.34 6.46 16.60
CA LEU A 4 -48.17 5.77 16.08
C LEU A 4 -47.81 4.62 17.04
N THR A 5 -48.04 3.38 16.60
CA THR A 5 -47.48 2.19 17.26
C THR A 5 -45.99 2.13 16.97
N SER A 6 -45.17 2.18 18.02
CA SER A 6 -43.72 1.98 17.92
C SER A 6 -43.42 0.54 17.49
N GLU A 7 -42.86 0.37 16.29
CA GLU A 7 -42.22 -0.90 15.93
C GLU A 7 -40.95 -1.05 16.79
N GLN A 8 -41.00 -1.97 17.75
CA GLN A 8 -39.82 -2.39 18.50
C GLN A 8 -38.95 -3.26 17.58
N THR A 9 -37.72 -2.81 17.32
CA THR A 9 -36.68 -3.65 16.71
C THR A 9 -36.48 -4.92 17.52
N PRO A 10 -36.45 -6.11 16.88
CA PRO A 10 -36.25 -7.36 17.59
C PRO A 10 -34.85 -7.41 18.24
N PRO A 11 -34.69 -8.07 19.39
CA PRO A 11 -33.40 -8.22 20.03
C PRO A 11 -32.42 -8.98 19.13
N PRO A 12 -31.10 -8.68 19.21
CA PRO A 12 -30.10 -9.39 18.43
C PRO A 12 -30.15 -10.89 18.75
N ALA A 13 -29.98 -11.71 17.71
CA ALA A 13 -29.93 -13.16 17.85
C ALA A 13 -28.84 -13.55 18.88
N PRO A 14 -29.09 -14.53 19.76
CA PRO A 14 -28.10 -14.98 20.73
C PRO A 14 -26.84 -15.44 20.01
N ALA A 15 -25.68 -15.03 20.51
CA ALA A 15 -24.39 -15.46 19.98
C ALA A 15 -24.36 -16.99 19.93
N GLY A 16 -24.14 -17.55 18.74
CA GLY A 16 -24.02 -19.00 18.55
C GLY A 16 -22.92 -19.60 19.46
N PRO A 17 -22.95 -20.91 19.72
CA PRO A 17 -22.01 -21.54 20.64
C PRO A 17 -20.57 -21.25 20.22
N VAL A 18 -19.78 -20.70 21.16
CA VAL A 18 -18.34 -20.46 20.97
C VAL A 18 -17.67 -21.80 20.72
N ARG A 19 -17.16 -22.02 19.50
CA ARG A 19 -16.38 -23.21 19.20
C ARG A 19 -15.12 -23.21 20.06
N PRO A 20 -14.77 -24.32 20.74
CA PRO A 20 -13.58 -24.36 21.58
C PRO A 20 -12.32 -24.12 20.72
N ALA A 21 -11.39 -23.32 21.24
CA ALA A 21 -10.12 -23.08 20.57
C ALA A 21 -9.28 -24.37 20.52
N ARG A 22 -8.67 -24.66 19.37
CA ARG A 22 -7.76 -25.80 19.20
C ARG A 22 -6.32 -25.33 19.37
N TRP A 23 -5.62 -25.91 20.34
CA TRP A 23 -4.18 -25.69 20.51
C TRP A 23 -3.43 -26.54 19.47
N ILE A 24 -2.57 -25.88 18.69
CA ILE A 24 -1.74 -26.52 17.67
C ILE A 24 -0.29 -26.18 18.01
N LEU A 25 0.48 -27.21 18.39
CA LEU A 25 1.91 -27.06 18.60
C LEU A 25 2.63 -27.19 17.25
N PRO A 26 3.60 -26.30 16.95
CA PRO A 26 4.42 -26.46 15.76
C PRO A 26 5.28 -27.73 15.87
N LYS A 27 5.65 -28.30 14.72
CA LYS A 27 6.63 -29.40 14.68
C LYS A 27 7.95 -28.91 15.29
N ALA A 28 8.55 -29.72 16.16
CA ALA A 28 9.86 -29.43 16.70
C ALA A 28 10.91 -29.33 15.56
N PRO A 29 11.76 -28.30 15.57
CA PRO A 29 12.84 -28.19 14.59
C PRO A 29 13.89 -29.28 14.81
N ASP A 30 14.67 -29.56 13.77
CA ASP A 30 15.81 -30.47 13.85
C ASP A 30 16.89 -29.95 14.82
N GLU A 31 17.40 -30.84 15.68
CA GLU A 31 18.33 -30.46 16.76
C GLU A 31 19.71 -30.04 16.24
N ASP A 32 20.18 -30.62 15.12
CA ASP A 32 21.42 -30.19 14.47
C ASP A 32 21.26 -28.79 13.87
N ALA A 33 20.12 -28.52 13.22
CA ALA A 33 19.80 -27.19 12.71
C ALA A 33 19.72 -26.14 13.83
N VAL A 34 19.16 -26.48 14.99
CA VAL A 34 19.14 -25.59 16.17
C VAL A 34 20.56 -25.28 16.64
N ARG A 35 21.41 -26.30 16.83
CA ARG A 35 22.81 -26.12 17.25
C ARG A 35 23.59 -25.24 16.28
N ALA A 36 23.48 -25.52 14.98
CA ALA A 36 24.14 -24.74 13.93
C ALA A 36 23.74 -23.27 13.96
N LEU A 37 22.44 -22.98 14.18
CA LEU A 37 21.95 -21.60 14.24
C LEU A 37 22.38 -20.88 15.52
N VAL A 38 22.42 -21.57 16.66
CA VAL A 38 22.94 -21.04 17.92
C VAL A 38 24.41 -20.66 17.78
N GLU A 39 25.23 -21.54 17.21
CA GLU A 39 26.66 -21.28 16.97
C GLU A 39 26.85 -20.09 16.03
N ALA A 40 26.15 -20.07 14.89
CA ALA A 40 26.32 -19.04 13.87
C ALA A 40 25.79 -17.64 14.27
N LEU A 41 24.79 -17.57 15.15
CA LEU A 41 24.14 -16.31 15.55
C LEU A 41 24.49 -15.85 16.96
N SER A 42 25.00 -16.75 17.82
CA SER A 42 25.21 -16.51 19.25
C SER A 42 23.95 -16.01 19.96
N LEU A 43 22.78 -16.57 19.58
CA LEU A 43 21.48 -16.24 20.18
C LEU A 43 21.01 -17.36 21.12
N PRO A 44 20.13 -17.06 22.09
CA PRO A 44 19.53 -18.10 22.94
C PRO A 44 18.85 -19.19 22.11
N GLU A 45 18.98 -20.45 22.54
CA GLU A 45 18.44 -21.62 21.84
C GLU A 45 16.95 -21.47 21.50
N ILE A 46 16.15 -20.98 22.44
CA ILE A 46 14.72 -20.77 22.24
C ILE A 46 14.42 -19.79 21.10
N VAL A 47 15.26 -18.77 20.89
CA VAL A 47 15.12 -17.82 19.78
C VAL A 47 15.44 -18.51 18.46
N CYS A 48 16.50 -19.32 18.42
CA CYS A 48 16.87 -20.11 17.24
C CYS A 48 15.78 -21.11 16.86
N ARG A 49 15.20 -21.82 17.83
CA ARG A 49 14.03 -22.70 17.61
C ARG A 49 12.85 -21.94 17.00
N LEU A 50 12.52 -20.76 17.56
CA LEU A 50 11.43 -19.93 17.04
C LEU A 50 11.69 -19.39 15.63
N LEU A 51 12.96 -19.13 15.27
CA LEU A 51 13.35 -18.74 13.92
C LEU A 51 13.15 -19.89 12.94
N LEU A 52 13.60 -21.11 13.28
CA LEU A 52 13.41 -22.31 12.47
C LEU A 52 11.93 -22.65 12.28
N ILE A 53 11.13 -22.58 13.34
CA ILE A 53 9.66 -22.80 13.29
C ILE A 53 8.99 -21.80 12.33
N ARG A 54 9.54 -20.59 12.21
CA ARG A 54 9.03 -19.54 11.30
C ARG A 54 9.66 -19.59 9.90
N GLY A 55 10.48 -20.60 9.59
CA GLY A 55 11.07 -20.82 8.28
C GLY A 55 12.39 -20.09 8.02
N PHE A 56 13.02 -19.50 9.04
CA PHE A 56 14.36 -18.92 8.90
C PHE A 56 15.41 -19.99 9.15
N VAL A 57 15.68 -20.78 8.11
CA VAL A 57 16.50 -22.00 8.20
C VAL A 57 18.00 -21.69 8.20
N THR A 58 18.42 -20.64 7.50
CA THR A 58 19.84 -20.27 7.42
C THR A 58 20.18 -19.11 8.36
N ALA A 59 21.46 -19.04 8.76
CA ALA A 59 21.96 -17.92 9.55
C ALA A 59 21.83 -16.58 8.81
N GLU A 60 21.93 -16.56 7.48
CA GLU A 60 21.76 -15.35 6.68
C GLU A 60 20.30 -14.90 6.68
N ASP A 61 19.35 -15.80 6.44
CA ASP A 61 17.91 -15.49 6.46
C ASP A 61 17.49 -14.94 7.84
N ALA A 62 17.97 -15.57 8.91
CA ALA A 62 17.73 -15.13 10.27
C ALA A 62 18.36 -13.75 10.54
N LYS A 63 19.59 -13.48 10.07
CA LYS A 63 20.25 -12.17 10.21
C LYS A 63 19.49 -11.09 9.46
N LEU A 64 19.09 -11.35 8.21
CA LEU A 64 18.34 -10.41 7.38
C LEU A 64 16.97 -10.10 8.00
N PHE A 65 16.30 -11.11 8.55
CA PHE A 65 15.08 -10.89 9.31
C PHE A 65 15.37 -10.06 10.57
N LEU A 66 16.29 -10.45 11.44
CA LEU A 66 16.50 -9.73 12.69
C LEU A 66 17.09 -8.31 12.49
N ARG A 67 17.85 -8.09 11.42
CA ARG A 67 18.53 -6.84 11.09
C ARG A 67 18.29 -6.49 9.62
N PRO A 68 17.10 -5.97 9.26
CA PRO A 68 16.78 -5.58 7.89
C PRO A 68 17.73 -4.49 7.39
N LYS A 69 18.13 -4.56 6.12
CA LYS A 69 19.02 -3.58 5.49
C LYS A 69 18.48 -3.12 4.14
N LEU A 70 18.67 -1.84 3.82
CA LEU A 70 18.22 -1.24 2.56
C LEU A 70 18.97 -1.79 1.34
N ASP A 71 20.25 -2.13 1.49
CA ASP A 71 21.09 -2.71 0.43
C ASP A 71 20.71 -4.15 0.04
N LYS A 72 19.72 -4.73 0.73
CA LYS A 72 19.17 -6.07 0.47
C LYS A 72 17.83 -6.03 -0.27
N LEU A 73 17.34 -4.85 -0.60
CA LEU A 73 16.17 -4.68 -1.46
C LEU A 73 16.52 -5.16 -2.88
N HIS A 74 15.57 -5.83 -3.54
CA HIS A 74 15.78 -6.35 -4.89
C HIS A 74 15.76 -5.22 -5.93
N ASP A 75 16.43 -5.42 -7.06
CA ASP A 75 16.41 -4.45 -8.16
C ASP A 75 14.99 -4.28 -8.70
N PRO A 76 14.42 -3.06 -8.74
CA PRO A 76 13.15 -2.79 -9.39
C PRO A 76 13.01 -3.38 -10.79
N LEU A 77 14.09 -3.40 -11.60
CA LEU A 77 14.05 -3.90 -12.98
C LEU A 77 13.90 -5.43 -13.07
N SER A 78 14.00 -6.15 -11.96
CA SER A 78 13.70 -7.59 -11.92
C SER A 78 12.19 -7.91 -11.94
N PHE A 79 11.33 -6.89 -11.81
CA PHE A 79 9.90 -7.05 -12.05
C PHE A 79 9.61 -7.29 -13.53
N LEU A 80 8.73 -8.24 -13.80
CA LEU A 80 8.25 -8.48 -15.16
C LEU A 80 7.54 -7.23 -15.70
N SER A 81 7.97 -6.76 -16.88
CA SER A 81 7.45 -5.56 -17.57
C SER A 81 7.71 -4.22 -16.86
N MET A 82 8.63 -4.16 -15.88
CA MET A 82 9.03 -2.88 -15.25
C MET A 82 9.67 -1.93 -16.27
N ASP A 83 10.52 -2.45 -17.15
CA ASP A 83 11.16 -1.73 -18.25
C ASP A 83 10.14 -0.96 -19.11
N LYS A 84 9.07 -1.63 -19.55
CA LYS A 84 7.99 -1.05 -20.36
C LYS A 84 7.24 0.06 -19.61
N ALA A 85 6.93 -0.17 -18.34
CA ALA A 85 6.25 0.82 -17.50
C ALA A 85 7.11 2.08 -17.33
N VAL A 86 8.40 1.90 -17.03
CA VAL A 86 9.37 2.97 -16.82
C VAL A 86 9.60 3.76 -18.10
N GLU A 87 9.83 3.09 -19.24
CA GLU A 87 10.04 3.75 -20.53
C GLU A 87 8.84 4.64 -20.89
N ARG A 88 7.62 4.11 -20.70
CA ARG A 88 6.39 4.85 -21.01
C ARG A 88 6.17 6.05 -20.11
N LEU A 89 6.40 5.90 -18.80
CA LEU A 89 6.27 7.02 -17.86
C LEU A 89 7.36 8.07 -18.08
N ALA A 90 8.59 7.65 -18.38
CA ALA A 90 9.65 8.57 -18.74
C ALA A 90 9.30 9.37 -20.01
N ARG A 91 8.67 8.73 -21.01
CA ARG A 91 8.11 9.43 -22.17
C ARG A 91 7.03 10.44 -21.76
N ALA A 92 6.07 10.03 -20.94
CA ALA A 92 4.99 10.92 -20.50
C ALA A 92 5.51 12.17 -19.78
N VAL A 93 6.54 12.02 -18.94
CA VAL A 93 7.22 13.14 -18.27
C VAL A 93 7.88 14.08 -19.28
N ARG A 94 8.65 13.54 -20.23
CA ARG A 94 9.37 14.34 -21.25
C ARG A 94 8.41 15.07 -22.20
N GLU A 95 7.33 14.41 -22.60
CA GLU A 95 6.34 14.92 -23.55
C GLU A 95 5.21 15.72 -22.89
N GLN A 96 5.26 15.90 -21.56
CA GLN A 96 4.26 16.64 -20.80
C GLN A 96 2.84 16.10 -20.96
N GLU A 97 2.74 14.79 -21.15
CA GLU A 97 1.49 14.06 -21.21
C GLU A 97 0.87 13.94 -19.82
N LEU A 98 -0.45 13.96 -19.74
CA LEU A 98 -1.14 13.76 -18.48
C LEU A 98 -1.12 12.27 -18.10
N VAL A 99 -0.54 11.98 -16.94
CA VAL A 99 -0.63 10.68 -16.26
C VAL A 99 -1.76 10.72 -15.25
N PHE A 100 -2.75 9.84 -15.42
CA PHE A 100 -3.87 9.68 -14.49
C PHE A 100 -3.56 8.55 -13.51
N ILE A 101 -3.53 8.86 -12.22
CA ILE A 101 -3.17 7.89 -11.17
C ILE A 101 -4.45 7.43 -10.49
N HIS A 102 -4.88 6.22 -10.79
CA HIS A 102 -6.11 5.62 -10.24
C HIS A 102 -5.76 4.73 -9.05
N GLY A 103 -6.08 5.13 -7.83
CA GLY A 103 -5.87 4.29 -6.64
C GLY A 103 -7.11 3.58 -6.14
N ASP A 104 -6.90 2.59 -5.28
CA ASP A 104 -7.94 2.04 -4.41
C ASP A 104 -8.25 2.96 -3.21
N TYR A 105 -9.40 2.75 -2.58
CA TYR A 105 -9.93 3.61 -1.52
C TYR A 105 -9.30 3.40 -0.14
N ASP A 106 -8.51 2.35 0.03
CA ASP A 106 -7.91 2.03 1.32
C ASP A 106 -6.54 2.71 1.51
N VAL A 107 -5.88 2.47 2.64
CA VAL A 107 -4.60 3.14 2.94
C VAL A 107 -3.50 2.77 1.95
N ASP A 108 -3.48 1.54 1.41
CA ASP A 108 -2.45 1.12 0.45
C ASP A 108 -2.64 1.84 -0.89
N GLY A 109 -3.88 1.82 -1.43
CA GLY A 109 -4.25 2.60 -2.61
C GLY A 109 -4.02 4.11 -2.46
N ILE A 110 -4.39 4.71 -1.32
CA ILE A 110 -4.17 6.13 -1.02
C ILE A 110 -2.66 6.46 -1.02
N CYS A 111 -1.85 5.70 -0.28
CA CYS A 111 -0.41 6.00 -0.17
C CYS A 111 0.31 5.78 -1.50
N SER A 112 -0.03 4.72 -2.23
CA SER A 112 0.50 4.42 -3.56
C SER A 112 0.20 5.56 -4.54
N THR A 113 -1.05 6.03 -4.55
CA THR A 113 -1.48 7.16 -5.37
C THR A 113 -0.74 8.45 -5.01
N THR A 114 -0.60 8.75 -3.72
CA THR A 114 0.18 9.90 -3.24
C THR A 114 1.63 9.83 -3.70
N ILE A 115 2.29 8.67 -3.55
CA ILE A 115 3.69 8.48 -3.93
C ILE A 115 3.86 8.75 -5.42
N LEU A 116 3.12 8.06 -6.30
CA LEU A 116 3.30 8.24 -7.74
C LEU A 116 2.95 9.64 -8.21
N THR A 117 1.87 10.21 -7.69
CA THR A 117 1.48 11.60 -8.00
C THR A 117 2.61 12.57 -7.65
N ARG A 118 3.18 12.46 -6.45
CA ARG A 118 4.29 13.31 -6.00
C ARG A 118 5.54 13.07 -6.85
N VAL A 119 5.90 11.81 -7.10
CA VAL A 119 7.11 11.47 -7.88
C VAL A 119 7.04 12.03 -9.29
N ILE A 120 5.94 11.81 -10.01
CA ILE A 120 5.79 12.30 -11.38
C ILE A 120 5.86 13.83 -11.43
N ARG A 121 5.19 14.52 -10.50
CA ARG A 121 5.23 16.00 -10.40
C ARG A 121 6.63 16.53 -10.08
N VAL A 122 7.35 15.92 -9.13
CA VAL A 122 8.72 16.30 -8.76
C VAL A 122 9.70 16.07 -9.93
N LEU A 123 9.48 15.02 -10.72
CA LEU A 123 10.26 14.74 -11.94
C LEU A 123 9.86 15.64 -13.12
N GLY A 124 8.97 16.61 -12.92
CA GLY A 124 8.56 17.60 -13.92
C GLY A 124 7.41 17.16 -14.83
N GLY A 125 6.76 16.02 -14.56
CA GLY A 125 5.61 15.53 -15.32
C GLY A 125 4.26 16.04 -14.79
N LYS A 126 3.19 15.71 -15.50
CA LYS A 126 1.81 16.03 -15.11
C LYS A 126 1.13 14.78 -14.56
N ALA A 127 0.67 14.85 -13.32
CA ALA A 127 -0.09 13.76 -12.70
C ALA A 127 -1.36 14.28 -12.02
N THR A 128 -2.47 13.58 -12.23
CA THR A 128 -3.74 13.81 -11.55
C THR A 128 -4.17 12.54 -10.81
N PRO A 129 -4.30 12.58 -9.47
CA PRO A 129 -4.79 11.46 -8.70
C PRO A 129 -6.30 11.33 -8.82
N PHE A 130 -6.79 10.10 -8.71
CA PHE A 130 -8.20 9.76 -8.62
C PHE A 130 -8.36 8.56 -7.69
N ILE A 131 -9.38 8.62 -6.84
CA ILE A 131 -9.78 7.51 -5.99
C ILE A 131 -11.31 7.37 -6.13
N PRO A 132 -11.83 6.21 -6.53
CA PRO A 132 -13.27 5.99 -6.68
C PRO A 132 -13.97 6.04 -5.32
N ARG A 133 -15.26 6.38 -5.31
CA ARG A 133 -16.10 6.30 -4.12
C ARG A 133 -16.59 4.88 -3.98
N ARG A 134 -16.06 4.14 -3.00
CA ARG A 134 -16.37 2.71 -2.79
C ARG A 134 -17.85 2.34 -2.91
N ILE A 135 -18.74 3.14 -2.33
CA ILE A 135 -20.19 2.84 -2.27
C ILE A 135 -20.87 3.10 -3.62
N GLU A 136 -20.46 4.14 -4.34
CA GLU A 136 -21.12 4.60 -5.57
C GLU A 136 -20.49 3.99 -6.83
N ASP A 137 -19.16 3.92 -6.83
CA ASP A 137 -18.34 3.62 -8.00
C ASP A 137 -17.76 2.19 -7.96
N GLY A 138 -17.88 1.49 -6.83
CA GLY A 138 -17.44 0.10 -6.65
C GLY A 138 -15.98 -0.06 -6.20
N TYR A 139 -15.43 -1.26 -6.44
CA TYR A 139 -14.04 -1.64 -6.18
C TYR A 139 -13.27 -1.73 -7.52
N ASP A 140 -11.94 -1.67 -7.45
CA ASP A 140 -11.04 -1.79 -8.60
C ASP A 140 -11.14 -0.60 -9.59
N LEU A 141 -10.45 -0.66 -10.72
CA LEU A 141 -10.65 0.23 -11.85
C LEU A 141 -12.04 -0.06 -12.47
N SER A 142 -13.01 0.80 -12.19
CA SER A 142 -14.38 0.70 -12.69
C SER A 142 -14.66 1.71 -13.82
N ASP A 143 -15.89 1.71 -14.35
CA ASP A 143 -16.31 2.67 -15.39
C ASP A 143 -16.14 4.13 -14.93
N ALA A 144 -16.33 4.42 -13.65
CA ALA A 144 -16.10 5.76 -13.10
C ALA A 144 -14.64 6.22 -13.28
N GLY A 145 -13.69 5.32 -13.02
CA GLY A 145 -12.27 5.58 -13.22
C GLY A 145 -11.90 5.72 -14.69
N VAL A 146 -12.49 4.89 -15.56
CA VAL A 146 -12.29 4.97 -17.02
C VAL A 146 -12.80 6.29 -17.57
N ASP A 147 -14.05 6.65 -17.23
CA ASP A 147 -14.69 7.85 -17.75
C ASP A 147 -14.00 9.12 -17.21
N ALA A 148 -13.54 9.11 -15.95
CA ALA A 148 -12.75 10.20 -15.38
C ALA A 148 -11.40 10.36 -16.09
N ALA A 149 -10.70 9.26 -16.41
CA ALA A 149 -9.43 9.31 -17.14
C ALA A 149 -9.58 9.86 -18.56
N ILE A 150 -10.65 9.44 -19.26
CA ILE A 150 -10.99 9.94 -20.60
C ILE A 150 -11.34 11.43 -20.54
N ALA A 151 -12.20 11.83 -19.61
CA ALA A 151 -12.61 13.22 -19.43
C ALA A 151 -11.41 14.14 -19.08
N ALA A 152 -10.44 13.62 -18.33
CA ALA A 152 -9.21 14.34 -18.01
C ALA A 152 -8.27 14.49 -19.22
N GLY A 153 -8.49 13.77 -20.31
CA GLY A 153 -7.59 13.76 -21.47
C GLY A 153 -6.27 13.04 -21.19
N ALA A 154 -6.28 12.04 -20.31
CA ALA A 154 -5.10 11.26 -19.97
C ALA A 154 -4.49 10.57 -21.19
N LYS A 155 -3.16 10.42 -21.21
CA LYS A 155 -2.45 9.56 -22.18
C LYS A 155 -1.93 8.27 -21.57
N VAL A 156 -1.76 8.29 -20.25
CA VAL A 156 -1.36 7.13 -19.46
C VAL A 156 -2.25 7.04 -18.24
N VAL A 157 -2.74 5.85 -17.94
CA VAL A 157 -3.35 5.51 -16.65
C VAL A 157 -2.38 4.59 -15.90
N VAL A 158 -2.10 4.91 -14.63
CA VAL A 158 -1.40 4.02 -13.71
C VAL A 158 -2.37 3.64 -12.59
N THR A 159 -2.70 2.36 -12.46
CA THR A 159 -3.50 1.89 -11.33
C THR A 159 -2.62 1.63 -10.11
N CYS A 160 -3.12 1.89 -8.91
CA CYS A 160 -2.42 1.74 -7.64
C CYS A 160 -3.26 0.89 -6.68
N ASP A 161 -2.76 -0.30 -6.35
CA ASP A 161 -3.45 -1.29 -5.51
C ASP A 161 -4.75 -1.84 -6.11
N CYS A 162 -4.83 -1.83 -7.44
CA CYS A 162 -5.94 -2.39 -8.19
C CYS A 162 -5.53 -2.64 -9.65
N GLY A 163 -6.40 -3.24 -10.43
CA GLY A 163 -6.30 -3.35 -11.88
C GLY A 163 -5.92 -4.75 -12.39
N THR A 164 -5.41 -5.66 -11.54
CA THR A 164 -5.02 -7.02 -12.00
C THR A 164 -6.20 -7.79 -12.59
N ALA A 165 -7.42 -7.55 -12.12
CA ALA A 165 -8.65 -8.20 -12.59
C ALA A 165 -9.49 -7.32 -13.53
N ALA A 166 -9.07 -6.08 -13.80
CA ALA A 166 -9.87 -5.08 -14.51
C ALA A 166 -9.84 -5.22 -16.05
N VAL A 167 -10.08 -6.43 -16.58
CA VAL A 167 -9.94 -6.75 -18.01
C VAL A 167 -10.76 -5.81 -18.91
N SER A 168 -12.06 -5.67 -18.65
CA SER A 168 -12.96 -4.85 -19.48
C SER A 168 -12.66 -3.33 -19.37
N PRO A 169 -12.52 -2.76 -18.16
CA PRO A 169 -12.14 -1.36 -17.99
C PRO A 169 -10.81 -0.99 -18.67
N VAL A 170 -9.79 -1.84 -18.53
CA VAL A 170 -8.49 -1.63 -19.19
C VAL A 170 -8.63 -1.70 -20.71
N ALA A 171 -9.37 -2.67 -21.25
CA ALA A 171 -9.63 -2.76 -22.68
C ALA A 171 -10.35 -1.51 -23.23
N ARG A 172 -11.26 -0.90 -22.46
CA ARG A 172 -11.92 0.37 -22.85
C ARG A 172 -10.91 1.52 -22.97
N LEU A 173 -10.02 1.68 -21.99
CA LEU A 173 -8.97 2.71 -22.04
C LEU A 173 -8.03 2.52 -23.24
N CYS A 174 -7.57 1.28 -23.48
CA CYS A 174 -6.69 0.98 -24.60
C CYS A 174 -7.35 1.27 -25.97
N ARG A 175 -8.65 0.97 -26.13
CA ARG A 175 -9.39 1.25 -27.38
C ARG A 175 -9.44 2.73 -27.73
N VAL A 176 -9.41 3.62 -26.74
CA VAL A 176 -9.41 5.08 -26.95
C VAL A 176 -7.99 5.67 -26.97
N GLY A 177 -6.96 4.81 -27.03
CA GLY A 177 -5.56 5.21 -27.17
C GLY A 177 -4.91 5.67 -25.86
N ILE A 178 -5.42 5.24 -24.71
CA ILE A 178 -4.79 5.47 -23.40
C ILE A 178 -3.96 4.23 -23.04
N ASP A 179 -2.66 4.44 -22.80
CA ASP A 179 -1.79 3.38 -22.32
C ASP A 179 -2.05 3.10 -20.84
N VAL A 180 -2.14 1.82 -20.45
CA VAL A 180 -2.43 1.42 -19.07
C VAL A 180 -1.26 0.65 -18.46
N ILE A 181 -0.84 1.07 -17.27
CA ILE A 181 0.15 0.40 -16.42
C ILE A 181 -0.57 0.01 -15.13
N VAL A 182 -0.59 -1.29 -14.83
CA VAL A 182 -1.19 -1.80 -13.58
C VAL A 182 -0.11 -1.95 -12.52
N THR A 183 -0.32 -1.39 -11.32
CA THR A 183 0.51 -1.68 -10.12
C THR A 183 -0.36 -2.24 -9.01
N ASP A 184 -0.11 -3.49 -8.65
CA ASP A 184 -1.02 -4.28 -7.82
C ASP A 184 -0.26 -5.45 -7.16
N HIS A 185 -0.86 -6.06 -6.16
CA HIS A 185 -0.32 -7.20 -5.43
C HIS A 185 -1.36 -8.28 -5.14
N HIS A 186 -2.61 -8.10 -5.57
CA HIS A 186 -3.66 -9.11 -5.40
C HIS A 186 -3.32 -10.40 -6.15
N LEU A 187 -3.85 -11.54 -5.67
CA LEU A 187 -3.71 -12.81 -6.38
C LEU A 187 -4.54 -12.76 -7.67
N PRO A 188 -3.93 -12.98 -8.85
CA PRO A 188 -4.69 -13.08 -10.09
C PRO A 188 -5.67 -14.25 -10.03
N SER A 189 -6.95 -14.00 -10.31
CA SER A 189 -8.03 -15.00 -10.21
C SER A 189 -8.66 -15.36 -11.57
N GLY A 190 -8.07 -14.91 -12.68
CA GLY A 190 -8.58 -15.16 -14.03
C GLY A 190 -7.67 -14.59 -15.11
N ASP A 191 -8.28 -14.18 -16.23
CA ASP A 191 -7.58 -13.50 -17.32
C ASP A 191 -7.00 -12.18 -16.85
N LEU A 192 -5.79 -11.88 -17.33
CA LEU A 192 -5.12 -10.61 -17.07
C LEU A 192 -5.52 -9.60 -18.16
N PRO A 193 -5.61 -8.30 -17.83
CA PRO A 193 -5.87 -7.27 -18.81
C PRO A 193 -4.76 -7.22 -19.87
N ASP A 194 -5.15 -7.14 -21.15
CA ASP A 194 -4.20 -6.87 -22.23
C ASP A 194 -3.84 -5.38 -22.25
N CYS A 195 -2.70 -5.05 -21.67
CA CYS A 195 -2.22 -3.68 -21.51
C CYS A 195 -0.70 -3.60 -21.56
N LEU A 196 -0.18 -2.36 -21.51
CA LEU A 196 1.24 -2.10 -21.69
C LEU A 196 2.10 -2.82 -20.64
N SER A 197 1.68 -2.78 -19.37
CA SER A 197 2.41 -3.42 -18.28
C SER A 197 1.53 -3.75 -17.09
N ILE A 198 1.79 -4.90 -16.46
CA ILE A 198 1.20 -5.31 -15.19
C ILE A 198 2.35 -5.65 -14.24
N LEU A 199 2.57 -4.75 -13.28
CA LEU A 199 3.51 -4.90 -12.18
C LEU A 199 2.77 -5.55 -11.01
N ASN A 200 2.81 -6.88 -10.96
CA ASN A 200 2.28 -7.66 -9.86
C ASN A 200 3.25 -8.82 -9.57
N PRO A 201 3.82 -8.93 -8.35
CA PRO A 201 4.80 -9.95 -8.05
C PRO A 201 4.18 -11.35 -8.04
N LYS A 202 2.89 -11.48 -7.75
CA LYS A 202 2.15 -12.76 -7.69
C LYS A 202 1.65 -13.23 -9.05
N ARG A 203 1.84 -12.44 -10.10
CA ARG A 203 1.51 -12.82 -11.49
C ARG A 203 2.37 -13.99 -11.97
N ASN A 204 1.73 -14.96 -12.63
CA ASN A 204 2.42 -16.07 -13.27
C ASN A 204 3.50 -15.58 -14.24
N GLY A 205 4.69 -16.19 -14.16
CA GLY A 205 5.86 -15.80 -14.95
C GLY A 205 6.65 -14.60 -14.42
N CYS A 206 6.16 -13.90 -13.38
CA CYS A 206 6.92 -12.84 -12.74
C CYS A 206 8.06 -13.44 -11.91
N GLY A 207 9.32 -13.17 -12.28
CA GLY A 207 10.52 -13.65 -11.60
C GLY A 207 10.92 -12.87 -10.34
N TYR A 208 10.17 -11.82 -9.98
CA TYR A 208 10.52 -10.97 -8.85
C TYR A 208 10.58 -11.78 -7.53
N PRO A 209 11.67 -11.73 -6.73
CA PRO A 209 11.86 -12.68 -5.64
C PRO A 209 10.86 -12.55 -4.48
N ASP A 210 10.46 -11.33 -4.12
CA ASP A 210 9.52 -11.10 -3.01
C ASP A 210 8.07 -11.06 -3.52
N LYS A 211 7.29 -12.08 -3.12
CA LYS A 211 5.88 -12.26 -3.52
C LYS A 211 4.89 -11.60 -2.56
N ASP A 212 5.36 -11.10 -1.42
CA ASP A 212 4.50 -10.61 -0.35
C ASP A 212 4.38 -9.09 -0.32
N LEU A 213 5.04 -8.37 -1.24
CA LEU A 213 4.95 -6.91 -1.30
C LEU A 213 3.50 -6.43 -1.23
N ALA A 214 3.26 -5.43 -0.37
CA ALA A 214 2.08 -4.58 -0.49
C ALA A 214 2.14 -3.80 -1.82
N ALA A 215 1.00 -3.31 -2.32
CA ALA A 215 0.98 -2.57 -3.59
C ALA A 215 1.81 -1.28 -3.51
N VAL A 216 1.89 -0.64 -2.35
CA VAL A 216 2.81 0.50 -2.10
C VAL A 216 4.28 0.12 -2.29
N GLY A 217 4.65 -1.13 -2.00
CA GLY A 217 6.00 -1.63 -2.25
C GLY A 217 6.30 -1.74 -3.74
N VAL A 218 5.34 -2.25 -4.52
CA VAL A 218 5.43 -2.30 -6.00
C VAL A 218 5.52 -0.88 -6.57
N THR A 219 4.66 0.01 -6.09
CA THR A 219 4.63 1.43 -6.46
C THR A 219 5.95 2.13 -6.15
N PHE A 220 6.51 1.88 -4.98
CA PHE A 220 7.81 2.42 -4.57
C PHE A 220 8.94 1.96 -5.50
N LYS A 221 8.90 0.70 -5.94
CA LYS A 221 9.87 0.16 -6.91
C LYS A 221 9.75 0.83 -8.28
N LEU A 222 8.52 1.02 -8.77
CA LEU A 222 8.28 1.77 -10.01
C LEU A 222 8.81 3.20 -9.91
N ALA A 223 8.57 3.88 -8.79
CA ALA A 223 9.09 5.21 -8.54
C ALA A 223 10.62 5.27 -8.60
N LEU A 224 11.32 4.34 -7.92
CA LEU A 224 12.78 4.26 -7.96
C LEU A 224 13.30 4.04 -9.38
N ALA A 225 12.71 3.09 -10.11
CA ALA A 225 13.12 2.80 -11.49
C ALA A 225 12.89 3.99 -12.43
N LEU A 226 11.78 4.72 -12.27
CA LEU A 226 11.47 5.91 -13.04
C LEU A 226 12.47 7.05 -12.78
N ALA A 227 12.81 7.32 -11.52
CA ALA A 227 13.82 8.34 -11.19
C ALA A 227 15.19 8.00 -11.79
N ARG A 228 15.61 6.73 -11.71
CA ARG A 228 16.85 6.24 -12.35
C ARG A 228 16.85 6.49 -13.85
N ALA A 229 15.76 6.14 -14.54
CA ALA A 229 15.65 6.29 -15.98
C ALA A 229 15.65 7.76 -16.44
N LEU A 230 15.28 8.70 -15.57
CA LEU A 230 15.35 10.14 -15.82
C LEU A 230 16.63 10.80 -15.27
N GLY A 231 17.57 10.02 -14.71
CA GLY A 231 18.81 10.54 -14.14
C GLY A 231 18.62 11.38 -12.87
N ALA A 232 17.48 11.23 -12.19
CA ALA A 232 17.14 11.97 -10.99
C ALA A 232 17.69 11.28 -9.73
N ASN A 233 17.96 12.07 -8.69
CA ASN A 233 18.37 11.55 -7.38
C ASN A 233 17.20 10.84 -6.70
N GLU A 234 17.36 9.58 -6.29
CA GLU A 234 16.32 8.78 -5.62
C GLU A 234 16.00 9.22 -4.17
N ASN A 235 16.78 10.11 -3.56
CA ASN A 235 16.63 10.49 -2.15
C ASN A 235 15.23 10.98 -1.79
N PHE A 236 14.54 11.69 -2.69
CA PHE A 236 13.16 12.14 -2.43
C PHE A 236 12.15 10.99 -2.42
N ILE A 237 12.46 9.87 -3.09
CA ILE A 237 11.64 8.65 -3.04
C ILE A 237 11.86 7.95 -1.71
N TRP A 238 13.14 7.75 -1.33
CA TRP A 238 13.49 7.21 -0.01
C TRP A 238 12.92 8.04 1.15
N ALA A 239 12.74 9.35 0.96
CA ALA A 239 12.10 10.25 1.91
C ALA A 239 10.62 9.92 2.20
N MET A 240 9.99 9.05 1.40
CA MET A 240 8.58 8.64 1.55
C MET A 240 8.40 7.22 2.10
N LEU A 241 9.46 6.60 2.66
CA LEU A 241 9.34 5.29 3.30
C LEU A 241 8.35 5.27 4.48
N ASP A 242 8.04 6.43 5.07
CA ASP A 242 6.99 6.58 6.08
C ASP A 242 5.60 6.21 5.52
N LEU A 243 5.29 6.65 4.29
CA LEU A 243 4.07 6.27 3.57
C LEU A 243 4.07 4.78 3.21
N VAL A 244 5.22 4.25 2.73
CA VAL A 244 5.35 2.82 2.41
C VAL A 244 5.09 1.97 3.65
N ALA A 245 5.68 2.33 4.80
CA ALA A 245 5.46 1.60 6.04
C ALA A 245 4.01 1.68 6.53
N LEU A 246 3.38 2.85 6.47
CA LEU A 246 1.98 3.04 6.84
C LEU A 246 1.07 2.10 6.03
N ALA A 247 1.18 2.15 4.70
CA ALA A 247 0.37 1.33 3.81
C ALA A 247 0.64 -0.17 3.98
N THR A 248 1.90 -0.59 4.03
CA THR A 248 2.27 -2.00 4.26
C THR A 248 1.68 -2.54 5.57
N ILE A 249 1.67 -1.73 6.64
CA ILE A 249 1.05 -2.14 7.91
C ILE A 249 -0.48 -2.16 7.81
N ALA A 250 -1.08 -1.18 7.13
CA ALA A 250 -2.52 -1.06 6.99
C ALA A 250 -3.15 -2.20 6.16
N ASP A 251 -2.42 -2.66 5.13
CA ASP A 251 -2.76 -3.82 4.30
C ASP A 251 -2.56 -5.17 5.04
N VAL A 252 -1.99 -5.14 6.25
CA VAL A 252 -1.69 -6.36 7.02
C VAL A 252 -0.75 -7.30 6.25
N ALA A 253 0.09 -6.72 5.37
CA ALA A 253 1.05 -7.46 4.58
C ALA A 253 2.05 -8.20 5.48
N PRO A 254 2.51 -9.41 5.09
CA PRO A 254 3.52 -10.13 5.86
C PRO A 254 4.79 -9.29 6.05
N LEU A 255 5.15 -9.03 7.32
CA LEU A 255 6.36 -8.28 7.67
C LEU A 255 7.62 -9.16 7.61
N ARG A 256 7.88 -9.70 6.43
CA ARG A 256 9.08 -10.44 6.02
C ARG A 256 9.66 -9.81 4.74
N GLY A 257 10.79 -10.31 4.25
CA GLY A 257 11.41 -9.82 3.03
C GLY A 257 11.58 -8.29 3.00
N GLU A 258 11.21 -7.68 1.88
CA GLU A 258 11.29 -6.25 1.63
C GLU A 258 10.28 -5.45 2.44
N ASN A 259 9.05 -5.95 2.67
CA ASN A 259 8.06 -5.31 3.54
C ASN A 259 8.64 -5.04 4.93
N ARG A 260 9.42 -6.00 5.45
CA ARG A 260 10.08 -5.85 6.75
C ARG A 260 11.15 -4.75 6.73
N VAL A 261 11.90 -4.64 5.64
CA VAL A 261 12.87 -3.56 5.44
C VAL A 261 12.12 -2.23 5.41
N PHE A 262 11.12 -2.08 4.55
CA PHE A 262 10.32 -0.85 4.42
C PHE A 262 9.71 -0.43 5.75
N VAL A 263 9.05 -1.34 6.47
CA VAL A 263 8.44 -1.03 7.75
C VAL A 263 9.47 -0.67 8.81
N ARG A 264 10.63 -1.34 8.86
CA ARG A 264 11.70 -1.03 9.82
C ARG A 264 12.23 0.40 9.66
N TYR A 265 12.51 0.82 8.42
CA TYR A 265 13.05 2.15 8.14
C TYR A 265 11.96 3.21 8.13
N GLY A 266 10.80 2.90 7.54
CA GLY A 266 9.67 3.80 7.48
C GLY A 266 9.07 4.15 8.84
N LEU A 267 9.05 3.24 9.83
CA LEU A 267 8.65 3.61 11.20
C LEU A 267 9.61 4.60 11.85
N ARG A 268 10.91 4.53 11.55
CA ARG A 268 11.89 5.53 12.03
C ARG A 268 11.64 6.87 11.36
N MET A 269 11.37 6.86 10.06
CA MET A 269 11.09 8.07 9.29
C MET A 269 9.75 8.71 9.67
N LEU A 270 8.72 7.90 9.95
CA LEU A 270 7.42 8.36 10.36
C LEU A 270 7.48 9.12 11.70
N ALA A 271 8.36 8.70 12.62
CA ALA A 271 8.58 9.39 13.88
C ALA A 271 9.18 10.81 13.70
N GLU A 272 9.85 11.05 12.57
CA GLU A 272 10.50 12.31 12.21
C GLU A 272 9.94 12.89 10.90
N THR A 273 8.72 12.51 10.53
CA THR A 273 8.17 12.82 9.20
C THR A 273 8.06 14.32 8.99
N ARG A 274 8.44 14.76 7.79
CA ARG A 274 8.29 16.14 7.33
C ARG A 274 6.99 16.35 6.56
N ASN A 275 6.25 15.28 6.26
CA ASN A 275 4.96 15.39 5.58
C ASN A 275 3.95 16.06 6.53
N ILE A 276 3.52 17.28 6.19
CA ILE A 276 2.64 18.08 7.06
C ILE A 276 1.28 17.41 7.30
N GLY A 277 0.77 16.69 6.31
CA GLY A 277 -0.46 15.91 6.41
C GLY A 277 -0.31 14.75 7.37
N MET A 278 0.79 14.02 7.25
CA MET A 278 1.11 12.94 8.19
C MET A 278 1.26 13.45 9.63
N ARG A 279 1.93 14.60 9.82
CA ARG A 279 2.04 15.25 11.14
C ARG A 279 0.67 15.66 11.68
N ALA A 280 -0.22 16.20 10.84
CA ALA A 280 -1.58 16.55 11.24
C ALA A 280 -2.38 15.30 11.65
N LEU A 281 -2.28 14.22 10.88
CA LEU A 281 -2.94 12.95 11.17
C LEU A 281 -2.43 12.32 12.48
N LEU A 282 -1.12 12.32 12.71
CA LEU A 282 -0.51 11.83 13.96
C LEU A 282 -1.01 12.61 15.18
N ARG A 283 -1.17 13.94 15.06
CA ARG A 283 -1.74 14.78 16.12
C ARG A 283 -3.21 14.45 16.35
N ALA A 284 -4.02 14.38 15.30
CA ALA A 284 -5.44 14.04 15.39
C ALA A 284 -5.66 12.66 16.04
N ALA A 285 -4.81 11.69 15.70
CA ALA A 285 -4.82 10.35 16.27
C ALA A 285 -4.26 10.27 17.72
N GLY A 286 -3.80 11.37 18.31
CA GLY A 286 -3.19 11.38 19.65
C GLY A 286 -1.85 10.62 19.74
N LEU A 287 -1.18 10.42 18.60
CA LEU A 287 0.09 9.70 18.49
C LEU A 287 1.31 10.61 18.46
N ASP A 288 1.12 11.93 18.49
CA ASP A 288 2.24 12.89 18.54
C ASP A 288 3.14 12.61 19.75
N ARG A 289 4.46 12.59 19.50
CA ARG A 289 5.51 12.27 20.49
C ARG A 289 5.38 10.88 21.16
N ARG A 290 4.54 9.99 20.66
CA ARG A 290 4.46 8.59 21.12
C ARG A 290 5.42 7.71 20.33
N GLN A 291 5.90 6.64 20.95
CA GLN A 291 6.63 5.61 20.21
C GLN A 291 5.73 4.99 19.14
N LEU A 292 6.11 5.08 17.87
CA LEU A 292 5.33 4.49 16.79
C LEU A 292 5.71 3.01 16.63
N THR A 293 4.71 2.14 16.75
CA THR A 293 4.85 0.69 16.56
C THR A 293 3.89 0.23 15.48
N ALA A 294 4.17 -0.88 14.81
CA ALA A 294 3.27 -1.44 13.80
C ALA A 294 1.83 -1.61 14.35
N GLY A 295 1.68 -2.02 15.62
CA GLY A 295 0.38 -2.09 16.27
C GLY A 295 -0.31 -0.72 16.36
N ARG A 296 0.36 0.34 16.80
CA ARG A 296 -0.24 1.69 16.86
C ARG A 296 -0.61 2.20 15.47
N ILE A 297 0.21 1.91 14.46
CA ILE A 297 -0.09 2.29 13.09
C ILE A 297 -1.33 1.55 12.59
N GLY A 298 -1.38 0.22 12.71
CA GLY A 298 -2.49 -0.59 12.20
C GLY A 298 -3.81 -0.39 12.96
N PHE A 299 -3.78 -0.18 14.28
CA PHE A 299 -4.99 -0.07 15.10
C PHE A 299 -5.44 1.37 15.37
N ILE A 300 -4.57 2.37 15.19
CA ILE A 300 -4.89 3.77 15.52
C ILE A 300 -4.75 4.65 14.29
N LEU A 301 -3.59 4.73 13.65
CA LEU A 301 -3.37 5.68 12.55
C LEU A 301 -4.12 5.30 11.27
N ALA A 302 -3.93 4.08 10.77
CA ALA A 302 -4.50 3.61 9.52
C ALA A 302 -6.06 3.65 9.48
N PRO A 303 -6.78 3.33 10.57
CA PRO A 303 -8.24 3.46 10.60
C PRO A 303 -8.79 4.85 10.22
N ARG A 304 -8.05 5.94 10.47
CA ARG A 304 -8.49 7.30 10.09
C ARG A 304 -8.55 7.47 8.57
N LEU A 305 -7.53 7.00 7.85
CA LEU A 305 -7.52 7.03 6.39
C LEU A 305 -8.54 6.04 5.82
N ASN A 306 -8.62 4.84 6.38
CA ASN A 306 -9.61 3.83 5.98
C ASN A 306 -11.05 4.27 6.21
N ALA A 307 -11.32 5.14 7.18
CA ALA A 307 -12.66 5.67 7.42
C ALA A 307 -13.16 6.50 6.24
N ALA A 308 -12.28 7.26 5.57
CA ALA A 308 -12.64 8.00 4.36
C ALA A 308 -13.08 7.07 3.24
N GLY A 309 -12.40 5.95 3.01
CA GLY A 309 -12.82 4.97 2.00
C GLY A 309 -14.09 4.20 2.34
N ARG A 310 -14.51 4.18 3.61
CA ARG A 310 -15.71 3.46 4.06
C ARG A 310 -16.96 4.33 4.14
N LEU A 311 -16.80 5.59 4.58
CA LEU A 311 -17.93 6.48 4.90
C LEU A 311 -17.89 7.83 4.18
N GLY A 312 -16.86 8.10 3.37
CA GLY A 312 -16.70 9.40 2.71
C GLY A 312 -15.94 9.31 1.40
N HIS A 313 -15.14 10.33 1.13
CA HIS A 313 -14.33 10.43 -0.09
C HIS A 313 -12.87 10.11 0.21
N ALA A 314 -12.39 8.93 -0.20
CA ALA A 314 -11.01 8.49 0.04
C ALA A 314 -9.94 9.41 -0.58
N ILE A 315 -10.28 10.18 -1.62
CA ILE A 315 -9.39 11.21 -2.19
C ILE A 315 -8.92 12.23 -1.14
N ARG A 316 -9.69 12.46 -0.06
CA ARG A 316 -9.28 13.32 1.07
C ARG A 316 -7.99 12.81 1.72
N GLY A 317 -7.76 11.49 1.76
CA GLY A 317 -6.49 10.93 2.24
C GLY A 317 -5.31 11.31 1.34
N VAL A 318 -5.52 11.28 0.02
CA VAL A 318 -4.49 11.70 -0.95
C VAL A 318 -4.23 13.20 -0.85
N GLU A 319 -5.28 14.03 -0.76
CA GLU A 319 -5.18 15.48 -0.55
C GLU A 319 -4.40 15.82 0.72
N LEU A 320 -4.72 15.16 1.83
CA LEU A 320 -4.00 15.33 3.10
C LEU A 320 -2.51 15.03 2.93
N LEU A 321 -2.15 13.92 2.29
CA LEU A 321 -0.76 13.52 2.18
C LEU A 321 0.01 14.31 1.11
N LEU A 322 -0.68 14.97 0.18
CA LEU A 322 -0.09 15.82 -0.85
C LEU A 322 -0.01 17.30 -0.48
N THR A 323 -0.89 17.82 0.38
CA THR A 323 -0.95 19.25 0.67
C THR A 323 0.35 19.81 1.26
N GLU A 324 0.62 21.08 0.94
CA GLU A 324 1.72 21.88 1.48
C GLU A 324 1.19 23.01 2.39
N ASN A 325 -0.13 23.03 2.65
CA ASN A 325 -0.77 24.00 3.53
C ASN A 325 -1.11 23.38 4.90
N GLU A 326 -0.51 23.90 5.96
CA GLU A 326 -0.75 23.39 7.33
C GLU A 326 -2.20 23.55 7.78
N HIS A 327 -2.89 24.61 7.39
CA HIS A 327 -4.30 24.82 7.75
C HIS A 327 -5.17 23.75 7.08
N GLU A 328 -4.99 23.54 5.78
CA GLU A 328 -5.69 22.50 5.03
C GLU A 328 -5.42 21.11 5.62
N ALA A 329 -4.15 20.79 5.90
CA ALA A 329 -3.77 19.51 6.50
C ALA A 329 -4.48 19.27 7.84
N ASN A 330 -4.56 20.28 8.71
CA ASN A 330 -5.25 20.16 10.00
C ASN A 330 -6.77 20.03 9.83
N THR A 331 -7.37 20.71 8.85
CA THR A 331 -8.80 20.56 8.53
C THR A 331 -9.09 19.14 8.06
N ILE A 332 -8.39 18.64 7.04
CA ILE A 332 -8.62 17.29 6.52
C ILE A 332 -8.39 16.24 7.62
N ALA A 333 -7.32 16.37 8.43
CA ALA A 333 -7.04 15.41 9.50
C ALA A 333 -8.16 15.35 10.56
N ARG A 334 -8.83 16.48 10.85
CA ARG A 334 -9.99 16.51 11.75
C ARG A 334 -11.20 15.83 11.12
N ASP A 335 -11.48 16.11 9.84
CA ASP A 335 -12.56 15.45 9.11
C ASP A 335 -12.39 13.92 9.13
N LEU A 336 -11.15 13.43 8.92
CA LEU A 336 -10.83 12.00 8.97
C LEU A 336 -10.99 11.40 10.36
N GLU A 337 -10.66 12.14 11.42
CA GLU A 337 -10.88 11.70 12.80
C GLU A 337 -12.38 11.58 13.11
N GLU A 338 -13.19 12.55 12.70
CA GLU A 338 -14.64 12.52 12.85
C GLU A 338 -15.26 11.35 12.08
N LEU A 339 -14.84 11.12 10.82
CA LEU A 339 -15.26 9.96 10.05
C LEU A 339 -14.90 8.64 10.74
N ASN A 340 -13.71 8.56 11.35
CA ASN A 340 -13.29 7.36 12.08
C ASN A 340 -14.13 7.13 13.34
N HIS A 341 -14.50 8.19 14.06
CA HIS A 341 -15.44 8.11 15.19
C HIS A 341 -16.80 7.58 14.73
N ARG A 342 -17.38 8.15 13.67
CA ARG A 342 -18.66 7.68 13.11
C ARG A 342 -18.61 6.24 12.61
N ARG A 343 -17.46 5.77 12.15
CA ARG A 343 -17.24 4.37 11.74
C ARG A 343 -17.14 3.40 12.93
N GLN A 344 -16.88 3.90 14.14
CA GLN A 344 -16.83 3.10 15.38
C GLN A 344 -18.20 2.95 16.05
N GLU A 345 -19.11 3.91 15.83
CA GLU A 345 -20.52 3.88 16.27
C GLU A 345 -21.36 2.87 15.49
#